data_AF-A0A6I7NB62-F1
#
_entry.id   AF-A0A6I7NB62-F1
#
_cell.length_a   1.000
_cell.length_b   1.000
_cell.length_c   1.000
_cell.angle_alpha   90.00
_cell.angle_beta   90.00
_cell.angle_gamma   90.00
#
_symmetry.space_group_name_H-M   'P 1'
#
loop_
_entity.id
_entity.type
_entity.pdbx_description
1 polymer ?
#
loop_
_entity_poly.entity_id
_entity_poly.type
_entity_poly.pdbx_seq_one_letter_code
_entity_poly.pdbx_strand_id
1 'polypeptide(L)'
;MRWMRNLVAWIAAVVVAAMAGSIVQTQFNLAMIRDLGAPVPWNLRLETTLHDLIHFAPTYGLLVAAAFLIALAVSGLLARRWPRARAPLHTLAAGTGIAAALLLMNWILPATVIGAARFGTGILALALAGALGGLLFARWTQPRREP
;
A
#
# COMPACT_ATOMS: atom_id res chain seq x y z
N MET A 1 21.07 -17.30 -1.94
CA MET A 1 20.35 -17.07 -0.67
C MET A 1 18.88 -16.70 -0.93
N ARG A 2 17.93 -17.63 -0.76
CA ARG A 2 16.48 -17.38 -1.03
C ARG A 2 15.87 -16.32 -0.09
N TRP A 3 16.37 -16.25 1.15
CA TRP A 3 15.91 -15.29 2.16
C TRP A 3 16.19 -13.84 1.78
N MET A 4 17.40 -13.54 1.29
CA MET A 4 17.80 -12.19 0.91
C MET A 4 16.98 -11.65 -0.27
N ARG A 5 16.69 -12.51 -1.26
CA ARG A 5 15.78 -12.16 -2.35
C ARG A 5 14.38 -11.83 -1.86
N ASN A 6 13.83 -12.61 -0.93
CA ASN A 6 12.50 -12.35 -0.38
C ASN A 6 12.48 -11.04 0.43
N LEU A 7 13.54 -10.74 1.17
CA LEU A 7 13.68 -9.49 1.90
C LEU A 7 13.71 -8.29 0.94
N VAL A 8 14.55 -8.33 -0.11
CA VAL A 8 14.59 -7.25 -1.12
C VAL A 8 13.24 -7.09 -1.82
N ALA A 9 12.58 -8.19 -2.19
CA ALA A 9 11.25 -8.14 -2.79
C ALA A 9 10.20 -7.54 -1.85
N TRP A 10 10.29 -7.82 -0.54
CA TRP A 10 9.42 -7.25 0.47
C TRP A 10 9.67 -5.75 0.62
N ILE A 11 10.93 -5.31 0.72
CA ILE A 11 11.30 -3.89 0.80
C ILE A 11 10.76 -3.15 -0.43
N ALA A 12 10.98 -3.68 -1.63
CA ALA A 12 10.49 -3.06 -2.85
C ALA A 12 8.95 -3.00 -2.92
N ALA A 13 8.26 -4.05 -2.46
CA ALA A 13 6.81 -4.06 -2.36
C ALA A 13 6.30 -2.97 -1.41
N VAL A 14 6.94 -2.81 -0.25
CA VAL A 14 6.63 -1.74 0.71
C VAL A 14 6.84 -0.37 0.09
N VAL A 15 7.98 -0.13 -0.56
CA VAL A 15 8.29 1.16 -1.22
C VAL A 15 7.24 1.48 -2.28
N VAL A 16 6.92 0.54 -3.17
CA VAL A 16 5.94 0.77 -4.24
C VAL A 16 4.54 1.05 -3.69
N ALA A 17 4.09 0.27 -2.71
CA ALA A 17 2.79 0.48 -2.08
C ALA A 17 2.74 1.81 -1.30
N ALA A 18 3.83 2.18 -0.62
CA ALA A 18 3.93 3.43 0.12
C ALA A 18 3.92 4.65 -0.79
N MET A 19 4.65 4.61 -1.90
CA MET A 19 4.65 5.69 -2.91
C MET A 19 3.26 5.82 -3.57
N ALA A 20 2.68 4.71 -4.02
CA ALA A 20 1.35 4.72 -4.63
C ALA A 20 0.28 5.20 -3.63
N GLY A 21 0.33 4.74 -2.39
CA GLY A 21 -0.57 5.16 -1.33
C GLY A 21 -0.38 6.63 -0.95
N SER A 22 0.85 7.14 -0.94
CA SER A 22 1.15 8.56 -0.74
C SER A 22 0.52 9.42 -1.82
N ILE A 23 0.70 9.06 -3.10
CA ILE A 23 0.08 9.78 -4.22
C ILE A 23 -1.45 9.81 -4.08
N VAL A 24 -2.06 8.65 -3.80
CA VAL A 24 -3.51 8.55 -3.56
C VAL A 24 -3.92 9.49 -2.42
N GLN A 25 -3.25 9.39 -1.28
CA GLN A 25 -3.51 10.21 -0.10
C GLN A 25 -3.43 11.70 -0.42
N THR A 26 -2.40 12.14 -1.15
CA THR A 26 -2.25 13.54 -1.59
C THR A 26 -3.42 13.97 -2.45
N GLN A 27 -3.85 13.16 -3.42
CA GLN A 27 -4.95 13.55 -4.30
C GLN A 27 -6.28 13.67 -3.56
N PHE A 28 -6.54 12.80 -2.58
CA PHE A 28 -7.72 12.92 -1.71
C PHE A 28 -7.64 14.19 -0.83
N ASN A 29 -6.48 14.47 -0.24
CA ASN A 29 -6.28 15.68 0.57
C ASN A 29 -6.50 16.96 -0.25
N LEU A 30 -5.95 17.02 -1.46
CA LEU A 30 -6.10 18.16 -2.37
C LEU A 30 -7.54 18.31 -2.87
N ALA A 31 -8.25 17.20 -3.10
CA ALA A 31 -9.68 17.23 -3.43
C ALA A 31 -10.51 17.82 -2.28
N MET A 32 -10.25 17.41 -1.03
CA MET A 32 -10.95 17.96 0.13
C MET A 32 -10.72 19.47 0.28
N ILE A 33 -9.49 19.93 0.09
CA ILE A 33 -9.16 21.37 0.17
C ILE A 33 -9.82 22.15 -0.97
N ARG A 34 -9.86 21.57 -2.18
CA ARG A 34 -10.58 22.14 -3.32
C ARG A 34 -12.08 22.27 -3.03
N ASP A 35 -12.69 21.26 -2.42
CA ASP A 35 -14.11 21.26 -2.08
C ASP A 35 -14.47 22.32 -1.02
N LEU A 36 -13.48 22.76 -0.23
CA LEU A 36 -13.59 23.90 0.70
C LEU A 36 -13.43 25.27 0.01
N GLY A 37 -13.27 25.30 -1.32
CA GLY A 37 -13.19 26.53 -2.12
C GLY A 37 -11.77 27.07 -2.34
N ALA A 38 -10.73 26.35 -1.89
CA ALA A 38 -9.36 26.78 -2.13
C ALA A 38 -8.89 26.44 -3.57
N PRO A 39 -8.09 27.32 -4.22
CA PRO A 39 -7.56 27.03 -5.54
C PRO A 39 -6.49 25.94 -5.46
N VAL A 40 -6.61 24.94 -6.34
CA VAL A 40 -5.65 23.83 -6.44
C VAL A 40 -5.08 23.77 -7.87
N PRO A 41 -4.18 24.71 -8.23
CA PRO A 41 -3.56 24.76 -9.56
C PRO A 41 -2.59 23.59 -9.77
N TRP A 42 -2.22 23.33 -11.03
CA TRP A 42 -1.53 22.08 -11.36
C TRP A 42 -0.12 21.98 -10.77
N ASN A 43 0.59 23.11 -10.69
CA ASN A 43 1.88 23.23 -10.03
C ASN A 43 1.81 22.86 -8.54
N LEU A 44 0.80 23.36 -7.81
CA LEU A 44 0.60 23.02 -6.40
C LEU A 44 0.38 21.51 -6.22
N ARG A 45 -0.45 20.88 -7.07
CA ARG A 45 -0.68 19.43 -6.99
C ARG A 45 0.61 18.63 -7.14
N LEU A 46 1.46 19.00 -8.09
CA LEU A 46 2.75 18.34 -8.31
C LEU A 46 3.70 18.57 -7.13
N GLU A 47 3.81 19.80 -6.65
CA GLU A 47 4.67 20.16 -5.52
C GLU A 47 4.26 19.43 -4.25
N THR A 48 2.98 19.43 -3.90
CA THR A 48 2.47 18.69 -2.73
C THR A 48 2.68 17.19 -2.87
N THR A 49 2.53 16.63 -4.08
CA THR A 49 2.78 15.20 -4.31
C THR A 49 4.25 14.85 -4.10
N LEU A 50 5.18 15.66 -4.59
CA LEU A 50 6.61 15.47 -4.36
C LEU A 50 6.97 15.63 -2.88
N HIS A 51 6.37 16.63 -2.21
CA HIS A 51 6.55 16.85 -0.78
C HIS A 51 6.08 15.64 0.03
N ASP A 52 4.88 15.12 -0.24
CA ASP A 52 4.31 13.96 0.46
C ASP A 52 5.07 12.66 0.13
N LEU A 53 5.64 12.52 -1.07
CA LEU A 53 6.52 11.38 -1.37
C LEU A 53 7.78 11.37 -0.50
N ILE A 54 8.28 12.54 -0.11
CA ILE A 54 9.48 12.64 0.75
C ILE A 54 9.11 12.55 2.23
N HIS A 55 7.98 13.13 2.66
CA HIS A 55 7.67 13.28 4.09
C HIS A 55 6.60 12.31 4.59
N PHE A 56 5.53 12.09 3.81
CA PHE A 56 4.44 11.19 4.19
C PHE A 56 4.75 9.73 3.83
N ALA A 57 5.27 9.46 2.62
CA ALA A 57 5.48 8.10 2.14
C ALA A 57 6.40 7.25 3.06
N PRO A 58 7.49 7.79 3.67
CA PRO A 58 8.30 7.00 4.60
C PRO A 58 7.51 6.57 5.85
N THR A 59 6.74 7.51 6.43
CA THR A 59 5.93 7.24 7.62
C THR A 59 4.81 6.25 7.31
N TYR A 60 4.10 6.44 6.19
CA TYR A 60 3.11 5.49 5.71
C TYR A 60 3.74 4.13 5.38
N GLY A 61 4.98 4.12 4.87
CA GLY A 61 5.77 2.93 4.59
C GLY A 61 5.98 2.04 5.82
N LEU A 62 6.07 2.61 7.03
CA LEU A 62 6.14 1.83 8.28
C LEU A 62 4.84 1.06 8.54
N LEU A 63 3.69 1.69 8.30
CA LEU A 63 2.39 1.03 8.39
C LEU A 63 2.26 -0.07 7.34
N VAL A 64 2.64 0.23 6.09
CA VAL A 64 2.64 -0.73 4.98
C VAL A 64 3.54 -1.92 5.30
N ALA A 65 4.75 -1.68 5.82
CA ALA A 65 5.69 -2.71 6.24
C ALA A 65 5.08 -3.64 7.28
N ALA A 66 4.52 -3.09 8.36
CA ALA A 66 3.88 -3.87 9.42
C ALA A 66 2.71 -4.72 8.87
N ALA A 67 1.84 -4.11 8.07
CA ALA A 67 0.71 -4.80 7.44
C ALA A 67 1.19 -5.93 6.49
N PHE A 68 2.20 -5.65 5.66
CA PHE A 68 2.74 -6.61 4.69
C PHE A 68 3.46 -7.76 5.37
N LEU A 69 4.13 -7.54 6.50
CA LEU A 69 4.79 -8.60 7.24
C LEU A 69 3.79 -9.71 7.62
N ILE A 70 2.60 -9.31 8.11
CA ILE A 70 1.54 -10.23 8.49
C ILE A 70 0.85 -10.80 7.25
N ALA A 71 0.40 -9.94 6.33
CA ALA A 71 -0.36 -10.34 5.15
C ALA A 71 0.42 -11.26 4.20
N LEU A 72 1.70 -10.96 3.96
CA LEU A 72 2.55 -11.75 3.07
C LEU A 72 3.02 -13.05 3.73
N ALA A 73 3.16 -13.09 5.06
CA ALA A 73 3.39 -14.34 5.79
C ALA A 73 2.19 -15.29 5.68
N VAL A 74 0.98 -14.79 5.96
CA VAL A 74 -0.27 -15.57 5.86
C VAL A 74 -0.48 -16.08 4.43
N SER A 75 -0.38 -15.22 3.43
CA SER A 75 -0.50 -15.64 2.03
C SER A 75 0.62 -16.58 1.59
N GLY A 76 1.82 -16.45 2.13
CA GLY A 76 2.93 -17.39 1.90
C GLY A 76 2.64 -18.80 2.41
N LEU A 77 2.02 -18.93 3.59
CA LEU A 77 1.56 -20.22 4.10
C LEU A 77 0.45 -20.81 3.22
N LEU A 78 -0.48 -19.96 2.78
CA LEU A 78 -1.62 -20.36 1.96
C LEU A 78 -1.20 -20.80 0.54
N ALA A 79 -0.21 -20.11 -0.03
CA ALA A 79 0.39 -20.44 -1.32
C ALA A 79 1.13 -21.78 -1.33
N ARG A 80 1.49 -22.35 -0.16
CA ARG A 80 2.01 -23.74 -0.08
C ARG A 80 0.93 -24.76 -0.45
N ARG A 81 -0.33 -24.50 -0.10
CA ARG A 81 -1.47 -25.37 -0.44
C ARG A 81 -2.03 -25.10 -1.84
N TRP A 82 -1.99 -23.84 -2.29
CA TRP A 82 -2.45 -23.47 -3.64
C TRP A 82 -1.38 -22.74 -4.45
N PRO A 83 -0.34 -23.47 -4.94
CA PRO A 83 0.76 -22.85 -5.68
C PRO A 83 0.33 -22.09 -6.94
N ARG A 84 -0.72 -22.58 -7.62
CA ARG A 84 -1.29 -21.94 -8.82
C ARG A 84 -1.94 -20.58 -8.52
N ALA A 85 -2.43 -20.39 -7.30
CA ALA A 85 -3.09 -19.14 -6.87
C ALA A 85 -2.12 -18.18 -6.16
N ARG A 86 -0.81 -18.42 -6.19
CA ARG A 86 0.16 -17.63 -5.42
C ARG A 86 0.11 -16.12 -5.70
N ALA A 87 0.03 -15.72 -6.97
CA ALA A 87 -0.03 -14.32 -7.35
C ALA A 87 -1.30 -13.61 -6.86
N PRO A 88 -2.52 -14.12 -7.11
CA PRO A 88 -3.73 -13.52 -6.56
C PRO A 88 -3.75 -13.56 -5.03
N LEU A 89 -3.23 -14.62 -4.38
CA LEU A 89 -3.16 -14.70 -2.91
C LEU A 89 -2.32 -13.57 -2.29
N HIS A 90 -1.11 -13.33 -2.79
CA HIS A 90 -0.27 -12.23 -2.28
C HIS A 90 -0.87 -10.85 -2.58
N THR A 91 -1.45 -10.67 -3.77
CA THR A 91 -2.07 -9.42 -4.21
C THR A 91 -3.28 -9.08 -3.32
N LEU A 92 -4.19 -10.03 -3.15
CA LEU A 92 -5.39 -9.85 -2.32
C LEU A 92 -5.03 -9.69 -0.86
N ALA A 93 -4.12 -10.52 -0.31
CA ALA A 93 -3.72 -10.41 1.08
C ALA A 93 -3.05 -9.07 1.39
N ALA A 94 -2.20 -8.55 0.50
CA ALA A 94 -1.59 -7.23 0.69
C ALA A 94 -2.65 -6.12 0.69
N GLY A 95 -3.59 -6.14 -0.26
CA GLY A 95 -4.67 -5.14 -0.30
C GLY A 95 -5.60 -5.22 0.91
N THR A 96 -6.05 -6.42 1.30
CA THR A 96 -6.89 -6.60 2.50
C THR A 96 -6.14 -6.29 3.78
N GLY A 97 -4.83 -6.57 3.84
CA GLY A 97 -3.96 -6.20 4.96
C GLY A 97 -3.88 -4.70 5.16
N ILE A 98 -3.74 -3.92 4.07
CA ILE A 98 -3.79 -2.44 4.14
C ILE A 98 -5.18 -1.96 4.56
N ALA A 99 -6.25 -2.49 3.97
CA ALA A 99 -7.61 -2.11 4.35
C ALA A 99 -7.87 -2.38 5.84
N ALA A 100 -7.48 -3.56 6.34
CA ALA A 100 -7.60 -3.93 7.74
C ALA A 100 -6.78 -3.01 8.65
N ALA A 101 -5.53 -2.69 8.28
CA ALA A 101 -4.69 -1.79 9.05
C ALA A 101 -5.30 -0.38 9.15
N LEU A 102 -5.85 0.15 8.06
CA LEU A 102 -6.52 1.46 8.04
C LEU A 102 -7.79 1.48 8.88
N LEU A 103 -8.64 0.44 8.76
CA LEU A 103 -9.86 0.31 9.56
C LEU A 103 -9.54 0.19 11.04
N LEU A 104 -8.55 -0.62 11.40
CA LEU A 104 -8.09 -0.77 12.77
C LEU A 104 -7.53 0.54 13.33
N MET A 105 -6.71 1.24 12.54
CA MET A 105 -6.16 2.54 12.92
C MET A 105 -7.27 3.57 13.17
N ASN A 106 -8.29 3.61 12.31
CA ASN A 106 -9.46 4.49 12.50
C ASN A 106 -10.31 4.11 13.72
N TRP A 107 -10.31 2.84 14.12
CA TRP A 107 -11.06 2.38 15.29
C TRP A 107 -10.33 2.67 16.61
N ILE A 108 -9.00 2.58 16.61
CA ILE A 108 -8.17 2.79 17.81
C ILE A 108 -7.88 4.28 18.05
N LEU A 109 -7.60 5.04 16.99
CA LEU A 109 -7.17 6.43 17.14
C LEU A 109 -8.38 7.37 17.26
N PRO A 110 -8.29 8.42 18.09
CA PRO A 110 -9.37 9.39 18.28
C PRO A 110 -9.65 10.24 17.03
N ALA A 111 -8.74 10.23 16.06
CA ALA A 111 -8.91 10.93 14.79
C ALA A 111 -8.33 10.10 13.64
N THR A 112 -8.93 10.22 12.47
CA THR A 112 -8.41 9.63 11.23
C THR A 112 -7.17 10.39 10.75
N VAL A 113 -6.00 9.80 10.99
CA VAL A 113 -4.68 10.35 10.66
C VAL A 113 -4.42 10.36 9.14
N ILE A 114 -4.96 9.38 8.41
CA ILE A 114 -4.83 9.26 6.96
C ILE A 114 -6.11 9.80 6.32
N GLY A 115 -6.07 11.02 5.78
CA GLY A 115 -7.24 11.73 5.26
C GLY A 115 -8.09 10.95 4.26
N ALA A 116 -7.48 10.20 3.33
CA ALA A 116 -8.22 9.37 2.37
C ALA A 116 -8.99 8.24 3.07
N ALA A 117 -8.49 7.73 4.21
CA ALA A 117 -9.12 6.66 4.96
C ALA A 117 -10.42 7.09 5.70
N ARG A 118 -10.84 8.35 5.59
CA ARG A 118 -12.16 8.82 6.06
C ARG A 118 -13.30 8.32 5.19
N PHE A 119 -13.02 7.95 3.94
CA PHE A 119 -14.01 7.53 2.96
C PHE A 119 -13.77 6.08 2.54
N GLY A 120 -14.84 5.32 2.29
CA GLY A 120 -14.73 3.96 1.77
C GLY A 120 -13.97 3.89 0.44
N THR A 121 -14.13 4.89 -0.43
CA THR A 121 -13.41 5.00 -1.71
C THR A 121 -11.91 5.23 -1.52
N GLY A 122 -11.51 6.02 -0.51
CA GLY A 122 -10.09 6.23 -0.21
C GLY A 122 -9.45 5.00 0.46
N ILE A 123 -10.17 4.29 1.33
CA ILE A 123 -9.71 2.98 1.84
C ILE A 123 -9.50 2.01 0.68
N LEU A 124 -10.46 1.92 -0.26
CA LEU A 124 -10.33 1.06 -1.43
C LEU A 124 -9.13 1.46 -2.30
N ALA A 125 -8.92 2.74 -2.56
CA ALA A 125 -7.78 3.22 -3.35
C ALA A 125 -6.43 2.91 -2.69
N LEU A 126 -6.32 3.08 -1.36
CA LEU A 126 -5.13 2.71 -0.60
C LEU A 126 -4.93 1.18 -0.54
N ALA A 127 -6.01 0.41 -0.45
CA ALA A 127 -5.96 -1.06 -0.54
C ALA A 127 -5.47 -1.52 -1.92
N LEU A 128 -5.88 -0.85 -3.00
CA LEU A 128 -5.38 -1.12 -4.35
C LEU A 128 -3.88 -0.78 -4.47
N ALA A 129 -3.41 0.31 -3.85
CA ALA A 129 -1.98 0.60 -3.75
C ALA A 129 -1.21 -0.52 -3.01
N GLY A 130 -1.78 -1.04 -1.91
CA GLY A 130 -1.27 -2.23 -1.23
C GLY A 130 -1.23 -3.48 -2.14
N ALA A 131 -2.31 -3.72 -2.88
CA ALA A 131 -2.40 -4.84 -3.81
C ALA A 131 -1.33 -4.79 -4.90
N LEU A 132 -1.01 -3.59 -5.42
CA LEU A 132 0.12 -3.40 -6.36
C LEU A 132 1.45 -3.85 -5.75
N GLY A 133 1.72 -3.51 -4.48
CA GLY A 133 2.89 -4.00 -3.76
C GLY A 133 2.90 -5.53 -3.61
N GLY A 134 1.76 -6.12 -3.24
CA GLY A 134 1.61 -7.58 -3.14
C GLY A 134 1.81 -8.31 -4.47
N LEU A 135 1.35 -7.73 -5.57
CA LEU A 135 1.57 -8.25 -6.92
C LEU A 135 3.07 -8.21 -7.29
N LEU A 136 3.75 -7.10 -7.02
CA LEU A 136 5.19 -6.98 -7.24
C LEU A 136 5.97 -8.04 -6.44
N PHE A 137 5.66 -8.18 -5.15
CA PHE A 137 6.25 -9.22 -4.30
C PHE A 137 6.05 -10.61 -4.90
N ALA A 138 4.83 -10.91 -5.35
CA ALA A 138 4.49 -12.20 -5.93
C ALA A 138 5.32 -12.47 -7.18
N ARG A 139 5.44 -11.50 -8.09
CA ARG A 139 6.18 -11.60 -9.36
C ARG A 139 7.68 -11.79 -9.14
N TRP A 140 8.27 -11.03 -8.22
CA TRP A 140 9.70 -11.12 -7.94
C TRP A 140 10.07 -12.43 -7.23
N THR A 141 9.19 -12.94 -6.38
CA THR A 141 9.46 -14.18 -5.62
C THR A 141 9.02 -15.45 -6.34
N GLN A 142 8.53 -15.38 -7.59
CA GLN A 142 8.19 -16.57 -8.37
C GLN A 142 9.43 -17.44 -8.59
N PRO A 143 9.34 -18.78 -8.45
CA PRO A 143 10.38 -19.66 -8.94
C PRO A 143 10.46 -19.48 -10.46
N ARG A 144 11.67 -19.33 -11.02
CA ARG A 144 11.84 -19.42 -12.48
C ARG A 144 11.26 -20.76 -12.92
N ARG A 145 10.29 -20.72 -13.82
CA ARG A 145 9.84 -21.92 -14.53
C ARG A 145 10.96 -22.23 -15.51
N GLU A 146 11.74 -23.26 -15.26
CA GLU A 146 12.63 -23.79 -16.29
C GLU A 146 11.74 -24.42 -17.38
N PRO A 147 12.03 -24.14 -18.67
CA PRO A 147 11.24 -24.63 -19.80
C PRO A 147 11.33 -26.14 -19.98
#